data_AF-A0A8S3QGC8-F1
#
_entry.id   AF-A0A8S3QGC8-F1
#
_cell.length_a   1.000
_cell.length_b   1.000
_cell.length_c   1.000
_cell.angle_alpha   90.00
_cell.angle_beta   90.00
_cell.angle_gamma   90.00
#
_symmetry.space_group_name_H-M   'P 1'
#
loop_
_entity.id
_entity.type
_entity.pdbx_description
1 polymer ?
#
loop_
_entity_poly.entity_id
_entity_poly.type
_entity_poly.pdbx_seq_one_letter_code
_entity_poly.pdbx_strand_id
1 'polypeptide(L)'
;MATAGKPQNDSDVSHNTNSSKTYNDAVKLGLIPKDYLNGEPHVNIHETLSSVKPVFILETDLFGEVKPSPDQFLTHLELYNSIDSCIPKSHLKGLQRVRGMWRIYPDSDNDRVTLITKKIIVRNKLINVYSTNPKSSEYSSLLYLRVRVKDVPCSADDGQILRAIENEGKCTVHKLNRERLRVDGLLTECQTGDRILFATR
;
A
#
# COMPACT_ATOMS: atom_id res chain seq x y z
N MET A 1 49.70 -17.77 -36.89
CA MET A 1 48.57 -18.56 -36.34
C MET A 1 48.72 -18.55 -34.84
N ALA A 2 47.94 -17.72 -34.15
CA ALA A 2 48.03 -17.50 -32.71
C ALA A 2 47.17 -18.53 -31.96
N THR A 3 47.72 -19.00 -30.84
CA THR A 3 47.22 -19.98 -29.87
C THR A 3 46.00 -19.48 -29.07
N ALA A 4 45.11 -20.39 -28.66
CA ALA A 4 44.24 -20.18 -27.50
C ALA A 4 43.80 -21.52 -26.89
N GLY A 5 44.22 -21.75 -25.65
CA GLY A 5 43.88 -22.91 -24.83
C GLY A 5 42.48 -22.81 -24.20
N LYS A 6 42.02 -23.96 -23.69
CA LYS A 6 40.87 -24.07 -22.78
C LYS A 6 41.12 -23.25 -21.51
N PRO A 7 40.05 -22.73 -20.87
CA PRO A 7 40.04 -22.58 -19.42
C PRO A 7 39.05 -23.51 -18.73
N GLN A 8 39.51 -23.99 -17.58
CA GLN A 8 38.81 -24.68 -16.51
C GLN A 8 37.81 -23.76 -15.80
N ASN A 9 36.83 -24.39 -15.14
CA ASN A 9 36.04 -23.79 -14.06
C ASN A 9 36.96 -23.32 -12.93
N ASP A 10 36.70 -22.12 -12.41
CA ASP A 10 36.82 -21.81 -10.98
C ASP A 10 35.78 -20.75 -10.62
N SER A 11 35.13 -21.00 -9.49
CA SER A 11 34.11 -20.23 -8.82
C SER A 11 34.65 -18.94 -8.21
N ASP A 12 33.93 -17.83 -8.35
CA ASP A 12 34.05 -16.70 -7.42
C ASP A 12 32.68 -16.07 -7.12
N VAL A 13 32.27 -16.27 -5.86
CA VAL A 13 31.14 -15.62 -5.19
C VAL A 13 31.59 -14.20 -4.85
N SER A 14 31.09 -13.20 -5.58
CA SER A 14 31.31 -11.81 -5.19
C SER A 14 30.38 -11.44 -4.02
N HIS A 15 30.96 -11.43 -2.82
CA HIS A 15 30.32 -10.91 -1.62
C HIS A 15 29.89 -9.45 -1.81
N ASN A 16 28.60 -9.21 -1.58
CA ASN A 16 27.95 -7.91 -1.61
C ASN A 16 28.44 -7.04 -0.42
N THR A 17 29.55 -6.33 -0.61
CA THR A 17 30.20 -5.45 0.38
C THR A 17 29.43 -4.16 0.67
N ASN A 18 28.32 -3.90 -0.03
CA ASN A 18 27.54 -2.68 0.12
C ASN A 18 26.56 -2.73 1.31
N SER A 19 26.10 -3.90 1.77
CA SER A 19 25.16 -3.96 2.91
C SER A 19 25.85 -3.75 4.26
N SER A 20 27.12 -4.15 4.37
CA SER A 20 27.89 -4.02 5.62
C SER A 20 28.31 -2.56 5.91
N LYS A 21 28.39 -1.70 4.89
CA LYS A 21 28.71 -0.28 5.08
C LYS A 21 27.54 0.48 5.70
N THR A 22 26.34 0.28 5.15
CA THR A 22 25.11 0.98 5.56
C THR A 22 24.68 0.62 6.98
N TYR A 23 24.87 -0.64 7.39
CA TYR A 23 24.58 -1.09 8.75
C TYR A 23 25.50 -0.45 9.80
N ASN A 24 26.81 -0.40 9.51
CA ASN A 24 27.79 0.17 10.42
C ASN A 24 27.65 1.71 10.55
N ASP A 25 27.19 2.37 9.49
CA ASP A 25 26.90 3.82 9.51
C ASP A 25 25.66 4.13 10.38
N ALA A 26 24.62 3.29 10.35
CA ALA A 26 23.43 3.46 11.18
C ALA A 26 23.70 3.25 12.68
N VAL A 27 24.62 2.34 13.03
CA VAL A 27 25.07 2.12 14.42
C VAL A 27 25.92 3.29 14.92
N LYS A 28 26.79 3.86 14.07
CA LYS A 28 27.58 5.06 14.41
C LYS A 28 26.73 6.31 14.63
N LEU A 29 25.60 6.42 13.93
CA LEU A 29 24.66 7.54 14.04
C LEU A 29 23.70 7.43 15.24
N GLY A 30 23.79 6.37 16.05
CA GLY A 30 22.95 6.19 17.24
C GLY A 30 21.48 5.93 16.94
N LEU A 31 21.15 5.56 15.69
CA LEU A 31 19.78 5.27 15.26
C LEU A 31 19.29 3.87 15.68
N ILE A 32 20.20 3.04 16.20
CA ILE A 32 19.93 1.71 16.72
C ILE A 32 20.57 1.60 18.11
N PRO A 33 19.79 1.34 19.18
CA PRO A 33 20.33 1.09 20.51
C PRO A 33 21.27 -0.13 20.53
N LYS A 34 22.41 -0.01 21.22
CA LYS A 34 23.47 -1.04 21.26
C LYS A 34 23.02 -2.39 21.85
N ASP A 35 21.87 -2.41 22.52
CA ASP A 35 21.38 -3.57 23.27
C ASP A 35 20.70 -4.63 22.38
N TYR A 36 20.59 -4.37 21.07
CA TYR A 36 20.05 -5.29 20.06
C TYR A 36 21.06 -6.35 19.54
N LEU A 37 22.17 -6.58 20.25
CA LEU A 37 23.26 -7.44 19.74
C LEU A 37 23.15 -8.95 20.04
N ASN A 38 22.13 -9.43 20.78
CA ASN A 38 22.08 -10.86 21.20
C ASN A 38 20.75 -11.59 20.96
N GLY A 39 19.92 -11.10 20.05
CA GLY A 39 18.78 -11.88 19.54
C GLY A 39 18.64 -11.59 18.07
N GLU A 40 18.75 -12.62 17.23
CA GLU A 40 18.49 -12.53 15.79
C GLU A 40 17.21 -11.71 15.57
N PRO A 41 17.32 -10.47 15.09
CA PRO A 41 16.14 -9.71 14.82
C PRO A 41 15.68 -10.20 13.45
N HIS A 42 14.54 -10.88 13.40
CA HIS A 42 13.74 -10.94 12.19
C HIS A 42 13.23 -9.52 11.88
N VAL A 43 14.17 -8.63 11.53
CA VAL A 43 13.88 -7.41 10.80
C VAL A 43 13.46 -7.92 9.43
N ASN A 44 12.16 -8.07 9.23
CA ASN A 44 11.60 -7.87 7.91
C ASN A 44 11.92 -6.43 7.56
N ILE A 45 13.12 -6.21 7.00
CA ILE A 45 13.39 -5.06 6.17
C ILE A 45 12.34 -5.25 5.09
N HIS A 46 11.26 -4.48 5.17
CA HIS A 46 10.43 -4.25 4.02
C HIS A 46 11.40 -3.70 2.98
N GLU A 47 11.92 -4.61 2.15
CA GLU A 47 12.38 -4.31 0.81
C GLU A 47 11.39 -3.28 0.32
N THR A 48 11.87 -2.08 0.00
CA THR A 48 11.07 -1.02 -0.59
C THR A 48 10.65 -1.57 -1.95
N LEU A 49 9.68 -2.50 -1.94
CA LEU A 49 8.98 -3.01 -3.10
C LEU A 49 8.51 -1.73 -3.73
N SER A 50 9.13 -1.39 -4.85
CA SER A 50 8.65 -0.36 -5.75
C SER A 50 7.21 -0.75 -6.10
N SER A 51 6.27 -0.32 -5.25
CA SER A 51 4.88 -0.69 -5.37
C SER A 51 4.30 0.33 -6.32
N VAL A 52 4.24 -0.05 -7.60
CA VAL A 52 3.54 0.72 -8.61
C VAL A 52 2.15 1.05 -8.08
N LYS A 53 1.81 2.34 -8.07
CA LYS A 53 0.54 2.80 -7.51
C LYS A 53 -0.62 2.26 -8.36
N PRO A 54 -1.74 1.85 -7.75
CA PRO A 54 -2.89 1.43 -8.53
C PRO A 54 -3.47 2.60 -9.34
N VAL A 55 -4.26 2.25 -10.36
CA VAL A 55 -5.17 3.17 -11.04
C VAL A 55 -6.61 2.81 -10.70
N PHE A 56 -7.53 3.73 -10.99
CA PHE A 56 -8.90 3.64 -10.52
C PHE A 56 -9.91 3.82 -11.65
N ILE A 57 -11.01 3.07 -11.59
CA ILE A 57 -12.21 3.27 -12.41
C ILE A 57 -13.39 3.51 -11.49
N LEU A 58 -14.28 4.45 -11.82
CA LEU A 58 -15.53 4.66 -11.11
C LEU A 58 -16.66 3.83 -11.71
N GLU A 59 -17.48 3.19 -10.87
CA GLU A 59 -18.69 2.51 -11.35
C GLU A 59 -19.71 3.49 -11.93
N THR A 60 -19.71 4.75 -11.47
CA THR A 60 -20.58 5.80 -12.01
C THR A 60 -20.27 6.13 -13.47
N ASP A 61 -19.03 5.93 -13.92
CA ASP A 61 -18.67 6.12 -15.32
C ASP A 61 -19.25 5.02 -16.23
N LEU A 62 -19.53 3.85 -15.64
CA LEU A 62 -20.12 2.69 -16.33
C LEU A 62 -21.64 2.72 -16.31
N PHE A 63 -22.22 3.02 -15.15
CA PHE A 63 -23.64 2.84 -14.86
C PHE A 63 -24.40 4.16 -14.64
N GLY A 64 -23.71 5.30 -14.63
CA GLY A 64 -24.29 6.59 -14.24
C GLY A 64 -24.53 6.68 -12.73
N GLU A 65 -25.45 7.56 -12.32
CA GLU A 65 -25.84 7.71 -10.91
C GLU A 65 -26.73 6.56 -10.40
N VAL A 66 -27.27 5.75 -11.32
CA VAL A 66 -28.13 4.62 -10.99
C VAL A 66 -27.28 3.46 -10.50
N LYS A 67 -27.60 2.94 -9.32
CA LYS A 67 -26.96 1.74 -8.80
C LYS A 67 -27.41 0.52 -9.65
N PRO A 68 -26.48 -0.20 -10.31
CA PRO A 68 -26.86 -1.35 -11.12
C PRO A 68 -27.37 -2.50 -10.24
N SER A 69 -28.24 -3.34 -10.80
CA SER A 69 -28.68 -4.57 -10.14
C SER A 69 -27.53 -5.58 -10.03
N PRO A 70 -27.61 -6.57 -9.13
CA PRO A 70 -26.51 -7.53 -8.90
C PRO A 70 -25.98 -8.23 -10.15
N ASP A 71 -26.89 -8.61 -11.05
CA ASP A 71 -26.63 -9.23 -12.36
C ASP A 71 -25.96 -8.27 -13.36
N GLN A 72 -26.14 -6.97 -13.18
CA GLN A 72 -25.55 -5.94 -14.03
C GLN A 72 -24.16 -5.51 -13.56
N PHE A 73 -23.72 -5.92 -12.37
CA PHE A 73 -22.40 -5.52 -11.89
C PHE A 73 -21.30 -5.96 -12.84
N LEU A 74 -20.29 -5.09 -12.97
CA LEU A 74 -19.05 -5.46 -13.63
C LEU A 74 -18.40 -6.60 -12.83
N THR A 75 -18.02 -7.68 -13.51
CA THR A 75 -17.35 -8.81 -12.85
C THR A 75 -15.83 -8.66 -12.93
N HIS A 76 -15.10 -9.39 -12.07
CA HIS A 76 -13.63 -9.43 -12.16
C HIS A 76 -13.16 -9.94 -13.52
N LEU A 77 -13.78 -11.01 -14.03
CA LEU A 77 -13.43 -11.62 -15.31
C LEU A 77 -13.66 -10.64 -16.48
N GLU A 78 -14.78 -9.93 -16.46
CA GLU A 78 -15.11 -8.96 -17.49
C GLU A 78 -14.09 -7.81 -17.50
N LEU A 79 -13.78 -7.22 -16.34
CA LEU A 79 -12.77 -6.17 -16.24
C LEU A 79 -11.38 -6.67 -16.63
N TYR A 80 -11.00 -7.88 -16.19
CA TYR A 80 -9.73 -8.53 -16.52
C TYR A 80 -9.55 -8.66 -18.04
N ASN A 81 -10.60 -9.04 -18.76
CA ASN A 81 -10.57 -9.15 -20.22
C ASN A 81 -10.56 -7.79 -20.91
N SER A 82 -11.28 -6.79 -20.39
CA SER A 82 -11.26 -5.43 -20.95
C SER A 82 -9.88 -4.76 -20.87
N ILE A 83 -9.12 -4.99 -19.80
CA ILE A 83 -7.79 -4.40 -19.58
C ILE A 83 -6.76 -4.91 -20.60
N ASP A 84 -6.94 -6.12 -21.13
CA ASP A 84 -6.05 -6.78 -22.10
C ASP A 84 -5.88 -5.95 -23.39
N SER A 85 -6.87 -5.10 -23.70
CA SER A 85 -6.81 -4.15 -24.83
C SER A 85 -5.79 -3.01 -24.65
N CYS A 86 -5.37 -2.76 -23.40
CA CYS A 86 -4.48 -1.66 -23.05
C CYS A 86 -3.07 -2.17 -22.68
N ILE A 87 -3.01 -3.20 -21.84
CA ILE A 87 -1.77 -3.79 -21.33
C ILE A 87 -1.88 -5.33 -21.33
N PRO A 88 -0.77 -6.07 -21.44
CA PRO A 88 -0.81 -7.53 -21.34
C PRO A 88 -1.34 -8.00 -19.99
N LYS A 89 -2.17 -9.04 -19.99
CA LYS A 89 -2.69 -9.68 -18.77
C LYS A 89 -1.62 -10.12 -17.76
N SER A 90 -0.43 -10.52 -18.23
CA SER A 90 0.70 -10.89 -17.37
C SER A 90 1.22 -9.72 -16.53
N HIS A 91 0.95 -8.48 -16.94
CA HIS A 91 1.38 -7.26 -16.26
C HIS A 91 0.37 -6.80 -15.20
N LEU A 92 -0.72 -7.54 -15.00
CA LEU A 92 -1.74 -7.22 -14.01
C LEU A 92 -1.52 -8.01 -12.73
N LYS A 93 -1.12 -7.31 -11.66
CA LYS A 93 -0.91 -7.88 -10.32
C LYS A 93 -2.20 -8.11 -9.54
N GLY A 94 -3.28 -7.39 -9.87
CA GLY A 94 -4.54 -7.58 -9.17
C GLY A 94 -5.65 -6.62 -9.57
N LEU A 95 -6.87 -7.02 -9.19
CA LEU A 95 -8.10 -6.25 -9.32
C LEU A 95 -8.83 -6.28 -7.99
N GLN A 96 -9.32 -5.12 -7.54
CA GLN A 96 -10.10 -5.03 -6.32
C GLN A 96 -11.28 -4.08 -6.51
N ARG A 97 -12.49 -4.60 -6.33
CA ARG A 97 -13.69 -3.79 -6.20
C ARG A 97 -13.81 -3.23 -4.78
N VAL A 98 -14.04 -1.94 -4.63
CA VAL A 98 -14.20 -1.30 -3.32
C VAL A 98 -15.07 -0.06 -3.45
N ARG A 99 -16.11 0.09 -2.61
CA ARG A 99 -16.91 1.34 -2.48
C ARG A 99 -17.35 1.97 -3.83
N GLY A 100 -17.82 1.17 -4.78
CA GLY A 100 -18.30 1.65 -6.09
C GLY A 100 -17.20 2.15 -7.03
N MET A 101 -16.00 1.59 -6.90
CA MET A 101 -14.83 1.83 -7.75
C MET A 101 -14.00 0.55 -7.85
N TRP A 102 -13.19 0.47 -8.89
CA TRP A 102 -12.21 -0.59 -9.09
C TRP A 102 -10.81 -0.06 -8.92
N ARG A 103 -9.96 -0.80 -8.22
CA ARG A 103 -8.51 -0.62 -8.16
C ARG A 103 -7.87 -1.63 -9.08
N ILE A 104 -6.99 -1.14 -9.94
CA ILE A 104 -6.24 -1.94 -10.91
C ILE A 104 -4.77 -1.80 -10.53
N TYR A 105 -4.10 -2.92 -10.29
CA TYR A 105 -2.71 -2.96 -9.86
C TYR A 105 -1.82 -3.42 -11.03
N PRO A 106 -1.25 -2.49 -11.82
CA PRO A 106 -0.26 -2.84 -12.84
C PRO A 106 1.08 -3.20 -12.18
N ASP A 107 1.92 -3.92 -12.91
CA ASP A 107 3.25 -4.32 -12.43
C ASP A 107 4.35 -3.28 -12.67
N SER A 108 4.14 -2.34 -13.61
CA SER A 108 5.08 -1.30 -14.03
C SER A 108 4.45 0.10 -14.11
N ASP A 109 5.26 1.15 -13.92
CA ASP A 109 4.81 2.54 -14.09
C ASP A 109 4.44 2.86 -15.56
N ASN A 110 5.06 2.17 -16.52
CA ASN A 110 4.73 2.33 -17.93
C ASN A 110 3.32 1.82 -18.25
N ASP A 111 2.94 0.66 -17.70
CA ASP A 111 1.60 0.12 -17.84
C ASP A 111 0.58 0.99 -17.10
N ARG A 112 0.95 1.52 -15.94
CA ARG A 112 0.15 2.51 -15.22
C ARG A 112 -0.17 3.75 -16.09
N VAL A 113 0.85 4.33 -16.74
CA VAL A 113 0.68 5.47 -17.66
C VAL A 113 -0.17 5.08 -18.87
N THR A 114 0.05 3.89 -19.42
CA THR A 114 -0.72 3.37 -20.55
C THR A 114 -2.21 3.24 -20.23
N LEU A 115 -2.56 2.70 -19.07
CA LEU A 115 -3.95 2.59 -18.61
C LEU A 115 -4.62 3.96 -18.46
N ILE A 116 -3.91 4.94 -17.91
CA ILE A 116 -4.42 6.32 -17.73
C ILE A 116 -4.64 7.01 -19.08
N THR A 117 -3.71 6.85 -20.02
CA THR A 117 -3.71 7.59 -21.30
C THR A 117 -4.62 6.97 -22.34
N LYS A 118 -4.58 5.64 -22.52
CA LYS A 118 -5.35 4.95 -23.55
C LYS A 118 -6.81 4.77 -23.22
N LYS A 119 -7.18 4.85 -21.93
CA LYS A 119 -8.51 4.53 -21.39
C LYS A 119 -8.89 3.07 -21.66
N ILE A 120 -9.85 2.53 -20.92
CA ILE A 120 -10.26 1.12 -21.05
C ILE A 120 -11.65 1.07 -21.67
N ILE A 121 -11.86 0.12 -22.59
CA ILE A 121 -13.18 -0.15 -23.16
C ILE A 121 -13.84 -1.28 -22.36
N VAL A 122 -14.97 -0.97 -21.73
CA VAL A 122 -15.78 -1.93 -20.97
C VAL A 122 -17.22 -1.83 -21.45
N ARG A 123 -17.82 -2.95 -21.89
CA ARG A 123 -19.18 -2.98 -22.48
C ARG A 123 -19.41 -1.92 -23.56
N ASN A 124 -18.45 -1.79 -24.49
CA ASN A 124 -18.46 -0.78 -25.56
C ASN A 124 -18.49 0.68 -25.08
N LYS A 125 -18.19 0.94 -23.80
CA LYS A 125 -18.02 2.28 -23.25
C LYS A 125 -16.55 2.55 -22.99
N LEU A 126 -16.09 3.74 -23.38
CA LEU A 126 -14.76 4.22 -23.06
C LEU A 126 -14.76 4.80 -21.66
N ILE A 127 -14.03 4.19 -20.74
CA ILE A 127 -14.06 4.52 -19.32
C ILE A 127 -12.81 5.29 -18.92
N ASN A 128 -13.00 6.36 -18.16
CA ASN A 128 -11.90 7.14 -17.62
C ASN A 128 -11.15 6.34 -16.55
N VAL A 129 -9.83 6.44 -16.60
CA VAL A 129 -8.93 5.81 -15.64
C VAL A 129 -8.22 6.91 -14.87
N TYR A 130 -8.37 6.87 -13.55
CA TYR A 130 -7.85 7.90 -12.67
C TYR A 130 -6.53 7.46 -12.04
N SER A 131 -5.58 8.39 -11.97
CA SER A 131 -4.26 8.17 -11.39
C SER A 131 -4.26 8.20 -9.85
N THR A 132 -5.28 8.83 -9.27
CA THR A 132 -5.55 8.96 -7.84
C THR A 132 -6.96 8.47 -7.51
N ASN A 133 -7.20 8.08 -6.27
CA ASN A 133 -8.52 7.63 -5.84
C ASN A 133 -9.53 8.79 -5.95
N PRO A 134 -10.53 8.75 -6.84
CA PRO A 134 -11.43 9.89 -7.04
C PRO A 134 -12.37 10.11 -5.86
N LYS A 135 -12.60 9.08 -5.04
CA LYS A 135 -13.38 9.15 -3.79
C LYS A 135 -12.51 9.46 -2.57
N SER A 136 -11.22 9.71 -2.78
CA SER A 136 -10.42 10.43 -1.80
C SER A 136 -10.88 11.89 -1.86
N SER A 137 -11.95 12.20 -1.14
CA SER A 137 -12.29 13.60 -0.79
C SER A 137 -11.00 14.37 -0.46
N GLU A 138 -10.95 15.63 -0.87
CA GLU A 138 -9.97 16.73 -0.66
C GLU A 138 -9.15 16.80 0.66
N TYR A 139 -9.21 15.80 1.53
CA TYR A 139 -8.41 15.67 2.74
C TYR A 139 -6.97 15.18 2.51
N SER A 140 -6.56 14.89 1.26
CA SER A 140 -5.22 14.33 0.98
C SER A 140 -4.16 15.37 0.61
N SER A 141 -4.35 16.65 0.95
CA SER A 141 -3.26 17.65 0.97
C SER A 141 -2.54 17.69 2.33
N LEU A 142 -3.10 17.05 3.36
CA LEU A 142 -2.42 16.83 4.63
C LEU A 142 -2.03 15.36 4.72
N LEU A 143 -0.72 15.11 4.77
CA LEU A 143 -0.13 13.76 4.85
C LEU A 143 -0.40 13.21 6.26
N TYR A 144 -1.64 12.78 6.51
CA TYR A 144 -2.02 12.22 7.81
C TYR A 144 -1.33 10.86 8.02
N LEU A 145 -0.54 10.78 9.09
CA LEU A 145 -0.05 9.54 9.66
C LEU A 145 -1.19 8.85 10.39
N ARG A 146 -1.55 7.63 9.95
CA ARG A 146 -2.45 6.77 10.71
C ARG A 146 -1.63 5.97 11.73
N VAL A 147 -1.83 6.27 13.00
CA VAL A 147 -1.13 5.61 14.11
C VAL A 147 -2.10 4.66 14.81
N ARG A 148 -1.66 3.44 15.13
CA ARG A 148 -2.40 2.53 16.02
C ARG A 148 -1.64 2.41 17.32
N VAL A 149 -2.32 2.71 18.43
CA VAL A 149 -1.82 2.47 19.79
C VAL A 149 -2.46 1.20 20.30
N LYS A 150 -1.63 0.24 20.67
CA LYS A 150 -2.02 -1.10 21.11
C LYS A 150 -1.93 -1.25 22.62
N ASP A 151 -2.58 -2.30 23.14
CA ASP A 151 -2.46 -2.76 24.52
C ASP A 151 -2.90 -1.72 25.56
N VAL A 152 -3.89 -0.92 25.18
CA VAL A 152 -4.49 0.11 26.02
C VAL A 152 -5.75 -0.45 26.69
N PRO A 153 -5.88 -0.40 28.02
CA PRO A 153 -7.12 -0.78 28.70
C PRO A 153 -8.31 0.04 28.21
N CYS A 154 -9.49 -0.58 28.09
CA CYS A 154 -10.72 0.15 27.73
C CYS A 154 -11.08 1.27 28.72
N SER A 155 -10.64 1.15 29.97
CA SER A 155 -10.80 2.15 31.04
C SER A 155 -9.83 3.33 30.94
N ALA A 156 -8.79 3.24 30.11
CA ALA A 156 -7.80 4.31 29.98
C ALA A 156 -8.42 5.59 29.39
N ASP A 157 -7.96 6.73 29.91
CA ASP A 157 -8.34 8.05 29.42
C ASP A 157 -7.65 8.36 28.08
N ASP A 158 -8.47 8.63 27.07
CA ASP A 158 -7.99 8.98 25.73
C ASP A 158 -7.22 10.32 25.75
N GLY A 159 -7.52 11.21 26.70
CA GLY A 159 -6.84 12.49 26.87
C GLY A 159 -5.36 12.37 27.29
N GLN A 160 -4.98 11.31 28.01
CA GLN A 160 -3.56 11.07 28.33
C GLN A 160 -2.79 10.59 27.09
N ILE A 161 -3.40 9.73 26.29
CA ILE A 161 -2.82 9.20 25.05
C ILE A 161 -2.61 10.32 24.03
N LEU A 162 -3.60 11.20 23.87
CA LEU A 162 -3.50 12.37 23.01
C LEU A 162 -2.33 13.27 23.44
N ARG A 163 -2.27 13.64 24.72
CA ARG A 163 -1.21 14.51 25.25
C ARG A 163 0.18 13.93 25.06
N ALA A 164 0.37 12.63 25.26
CA ALA A 164 1.66 11.97 25.05
C ALA A 164 2.07 12.06 23.56
N ILE A 165 1.16 11.73 22.64
CA ILE A 165 1.45 11.76 21.20
C ILE A 165 1.71 13.19 20.71
N GLU A 166 0.95 14.17 21.19
CA GLU A 166 1.10 15.55 20.75
C GLU A 166 2.39 16.19 21.30
N ASN A 167 2.65 16.03 22.60
CA ASN A 167 3.78 16.68 23.26
C ASN A 167 5.11 15.96 22.99
N GLU A 168 5.14 14.63 23.10
CA GLU A 168 6.37 13.86 22.93
C GLU A 168 6.62 13.52 21.47
N GLY A 169 5.56 13.11 20.76
CA GLY A 169 5.62 12.77 19.34
C GLY A 169 5.75 13.99 18.43
N LYS A 170 5.55 15.21 18.94
CA LYS A 170 5.53 16.46 18.17
C LYS A 170 4.62 16.33 16.94
N CYS A 171 3.40 15.85 17.19
CA CYS A 171 2.39 15.63 16.17
C CYS A 171 1.12 16.39 16.54
N THR A 172 0.35 16.81 15.54
CA THR A 172 -1.02 17.32 15.76
C THR A 172 -1.99 16.18 15.53
N VAL A 173 -2.74 15.77 16.55
CA VAL A 173 -3.75 14.71 16.39
C VAL A 173 -5.08 15.34 15.96
N HIS A 174 -5.58 14.91 14.80
CA HIS A 174 -6.83 15.44 14.23
C HIS A 174 -8.03 14.58 14.57
N LYS A 175 -7.80 13.28 14.79
CA LYS A 175 -8.86 12.34 15.12
C LYS A 175 -8.32 11.16 15.92
N LEU A 176 -9.07 10.75 16.93
CA LEU A 176 -8.87 9.53 17.69
C LEU A 176 -10.16 8.70 17.65
N ASN A 177 -10.04 7.41 17.36
CA ASN A 177 -11.14 6.46 17.46
C ASN A 177 -10.73 5.28 18.32
N ARG A 178 -11.68 4.75 19.11
CA ARG A 178 -11.52 3.45 19.77
C ARG A 178 -11.73 2.34 18.75
N GLU A 179 -10.79 1.40 18.65
CA GLU A 179 -10.96 0.26 17.76
C GLU A 179 -12.07 -0.66 18.28
N ARG A 180 -12.84 -1.20 17.34
CA ARG A 180 -13.93 -2.13 17.62
C ARG A 180 -13.62 -3.49 17.01
N LEU A 181 -14.01 -4.54 17.72
CA LEU A 181 -13.84 -5.93 17.32
C LEU A 181 -14.58 -6.16 16.00
N ARG A 182 -13.94 -6.92 15.11
CA ARG A 182 -14.58 -7.41 13.89
C ARG A 182 -14.93 -8.87 14.02
N VAL A 183 -16.16 -9.21 13.63
CA VAL A 183 -16.64 -10.59 13.49
C VAL A 183 -17.14 -10.73 12.05
N ASP A 184 -16.63 -11.70 11.32
CA ASP A 184 -16.93 -11.93 9.90
C ASP A 184 -16.77 -10.68 9.02
N GLY A 185 -15.75 -9.87 9.34
CA GLY A 185 -15.44 -8.62 8.63
C GLY A 185 -16.31 -7.42 9.00
N LEU A 186 -17.41 -7.60 9.73
CA LEU A 186 -18.29 -6.54 10.22
C LEU A 186 -17.78 -5.97 11.54
N LEU A 187 -17.90 -4.65 11.73
CA LEU A 187 -17.59 -4.02 13.02
C LEU A 187 -18.72 -4.29 14.01
N THR A 188 -18.36 -4.74 15.20
CA THR A 188 -19.28 -4.85 16.35
C THR A 188 -19.24 -3.58 17.19
N GLU A 189 -20.12 -3.45 18.20
CA GLU A 189 -20.02 -2.37 19.18
C GLU A 189 -18.98 -2.65 20.28
N CYS A 190 -18.41 -3.87 20.33
CA CYS A 190 -17.40 -4.26 21.31
C CYS A 190 -16.07 -3.57 21.02
N GLN A 191 -15.55 -2.78 21.98
CA GLN A 191 -14.24 -2.14 21.87
C GLN A 191 -13.12 -3.14 22.19
N THR A 192 -11.98 -3.03 21.50
CA THR A 192 -10.80 -3.90 21.75
C THR A 192 -9.82 -3.34 22.76
N GLY A 193 -9.95 -2.06 23.12
CA GLY A 193 -8.97 -1.34 23.94
C GLY A 193 -7.95 -0.55 23.12
N ASP A 194 -7.70 -0.93 21.86
CA ASP A 194 -6.79 -0.19 20.98
C ASP A 194 -7.34 1.19 20.56
N ARG A 195 -6.45 2.10 20.15
CA ARG A 195 -6.78 3.41 19.57
C ARG A 195 -6.21 3.54 18.17
N ILE A 196 -7.00 4.14 17.28
CA ILE A 196 -6.57 4.50 15.92
C ILE A 196 -6.63 6.03 15.82
N LEU A 197 -5.47 6.64 15.60
CA LEU A 197 -5.31 8.08 15.47
C LEU A 197 -4.94 8.47 14.05
N PHE A 198 -5.31 9.69 13.69
CA PHE A 198 -4.88 10.37 12.47
C PHE A 198 -4.18 11.65 12.88
N ALA A 199 -2.90 11.75 12.59
CA ALA A 199 -2.06 12.85 13.04
C ALA A 199 -1.24 13.42 11.89
N THR A 200 -0.86 14.69 11.95
CA THR A 200 0.17 15.28 11.09
C THR A 200 1.39 15.59 11.93
N ARG A 201 2.55 15.68 11.30
CA ARG A 201 3.75 16.21 11.94
C ARG A 201 3.87 17.70 11.66
#